data_AF-A0A3P6UXD7-F1
#
_entry.id   AF-A0A3P6UXD7-F1
#
_cell.length_a   1.000
_cell.length_b   1.000
_cell.length_c   1.000
_cell.angle_alpha   90.00
_cell.angle_beta   90.00
_cell.angle_gamma   90.00
#
_symmetry.space_group_name_H-M   'P 1'
#
loop_
_entity.id
_entity.type
_entity.pdbx_description
1 polymer ?
#
loop_
_entity_poly.entity_id
_entity_poly.type
_entity_poly.pdbx_seq_one_letter_code
_entity_poly.pdbx_strand_id
1 'polypeptide(L)'
;MDSLDTRLPLHNSEFSLEAEGNSITVVSHTSVAEFSLSTETKWKTATVIVPTKCEIYASEAKGCYNCLQGAKLVFTCTSKIRTITEVACTDHHYTIDCGPKPINTTVVINSKTANYAAHCSTQCGLQKHDLQISGLLYYHSIWKDDVERASIENANYVDLINIPDLSNIAQVMFHYWTTSLTAAAVVALSVAATLIFGPALFRKCLPF
;
A
#
# COMPACT_ATOMS: atom_id res chain seq x y z
N MET A 1 10.47 -28.03 -4.26
CA MET A 1 9.35 -27.79 -3.32
C MET A 1 9.95 -27.36 -1.99
N ASP A 2 10.22 -26.06 -1.84
CA ASP A 2 10.53 -25.42 -0.55
C ASP A 2 10.48 -23.91 -0.82
N SER A 3 9.29 -23.32 -0.70
CA SER A 3 9.15 -21.86 -0.76
C SER A 3 9.67 -21.31 0.57
N LEU A 4 10.86 -20.71 0.53
CA LEU A 4 11.52 -20.10 1.69
C LEU A 4 10.64 -19.04 2.37
N ASP A 5 9.66 -18.47 1.66
CA ASP A 5 8.74 -17.42 2.13
C ASP A 5 7.60 -17.91 3.03
N THR A 6 7.50 -19.22 3.27
CA THR A 6 6.44 -19.81 4.15
C THR A 6 6.99 -20.50 5.39
N ARG A 7 8.30 -20.34 5.69
CA ARG A 7 8.88 -20.85 6.92
C ARG A 7 8.60 -19.90 8.08
N LEU A 8 8.21 -20.46 9.22
CA LEU A 8 8.08 -19.73 10.47
C LEU A 8 9.45 -19.18 10.91
N PRO A 9 9.51 -18.00 11.53
CA PRO A 9 8.37 -17.15 11.89
C PRO A 9 7.83 -16.35 10.70
N LEU A 10 6.50 -16.19 10.63
CA LEU A 10 5.83 -15.38 9.61
C LEU A 10 5.23 -14.14 10.27
N HIS A 11 5.58 -12.97 9.78
CA HIS A 11 5.05 -11.69 10.27
C HIS A 11 4.43 -10.92 9.09
N ASN A 12 3.19 -10.46 9.26
CA ASN A 12 2.53 -9.55 8.33
C ASN A 12 1.80 -8.42 9.09
N SER A 13 0.97 -7.64 8.40
CA SER A 13 0.24 -6.50 8.99
C SER A 13 -0.89 -6.90 9.95
N GLU A 14 -1.38 -8.13 9.89
CA GLU A 14 -2.58 -8.58 10.62
C GLU A 14 -2.25 -9.57 11.73
N PHE A 15 -1.18 -10.35 11.58
CA PHE A 15 -0.79 -11.36 12.54
C PHE A 15 0.71 -11.70 12.47
N SER A 16 1.23 -12.22 13.59
CA SER A 16 2.51 -12.91 13.67
C SER A 16 2.33 -14.36 14.06
N LEU A 17 2.99 -15.25 13.33
CA LEU A 17 3.08 -16.68 13.60
C LEU A 17 4.50 -16.99 14.07
N GLU A 18 4.63 -17.47 15.30
CA GLU A 18 5.90 -17.92 15.86
C GLU A 18 5.80 -19.40 16.25
N ALA A 19 6.84 -20.16 15.95
CA ALA A 19 6.97 -21.55 16.42
C ALA A 19 7.69 -21.54 17.77
N GLU A 20 6.95 -21.85 18.83
CA GLU A 20 7.51 -22.03 20.17
C GLU A 20 7.41 -23.52 20.54
N GLY A 21 8.54 -24.23 20.45
CA GLY A 21 8.59 -25.67 20.72
C GLY A 21 7.72 -26.49 19.77
N ASN A 22 6.67 -27.13 20.30
CA ASN A 22 5.72 -27.97 19.55
C ASN A 22 4.37 -27.27 19.30
N SER A 23 4.29 -25.96 19.54
CA SER A 23 3.10 -25.14 19.32
C SER A 23 3.39 -23.98 18.37
N ILE A 24 2.39 -23.63 17.56
CA ILE A 24 2.41 -22.43 16.71
C ILE A 24 1.54 -21.39 17.41
N THR A 25 2.15 -20.28 17.82
CA THR A 25 1.45 -19.16 18.45
C THR A 25 1.08 -18.14 17.38
N VAL A 26 -0.19 -17.76 17.33
CA VAL A 26 -0.71 -16.72 16.45
C VAL A 26 -1.09 -15.50 17.28
N VAL A 27 -0.44 -14.37 17.02
CA VAL A 27 -0.78 -13.10 17.67
C VAL A 27 -1.40 -12.20 16.61
N SER A 28 -2.64 -11.77 16.81
CA SER A 28 -3.29 -10.81 15.91
C SER A 28 -2.94 -9.38 16.30
N HIS A 29 -2.64 -8.54 15.31
CA HIS A 29 -2.36 -7.12 15.46
C HIS A 29 -3.64 -6.25 15.38
N THR A 30 -4.84 -6.86 15.28
CA THR A 30 -6.11 -6.13 15.28
C THR A 30 -6.29 -5.35 16.57
N SER A 31 -6.51 -4.06 16.45
CA SER A 31 -6.35 -3.12 17.57
C SER A 31 -7.65 -2.74 18.26
N VAL A 32 -8.80 -3.24 17.78
CA VAL A 32 -10.13 -2.85 18.25
C VAL A 32 -10.74 -4.01 19.04
N ALA A 33 -11.14 -3.71 20.29
CA ALA A 33 -11.87 -4.62 21.15
C ALA A 33 -13.15 -3.93 21.66
N GLU A 34 -14.30 -4.55 21.44
CA GLU A 34 -15.58 -4.07 21.96
C GLU A 34 -15.85 -4.70 23.33
N PHE A 35 -16.07 -3.86 24.35
CA PHE A 35 -16.42 -4.29 25.69
C PHE A 35 -17.86 -3.90 26.01
N SER A 36 -18.69 -4.89 26.33
CA SER A 36 -20.05 -4.68 26.83
C SER A 36 -20.08 -4.93 28.33
N LEU A 37 -20.31 -3.88 29.13
CA LEU A 37 -20.46 -3.98 30.58
C LEU A 37 -21.94 -3.92 30.96
N SER A 38 -22.47 -5.02 31.49
CA SER A 38 -23.81 -5.06 32.09
C SER A 38 -23.71 -5.04 33.61
N THR A 39 -24.59 -4.29 34.26
CA THR A 39 -24.64 -4.16 35.72
C THR A 39 -26.09 -4.31 36.19
N GLU A 40 -26.29 -4.98 37.32
CA GLU A 40 -27.62 -5.26 37.88
C GLU A 40 -28.28 -4.03 38.54
N THR A 41 -27.54 -2.93 38.71
CA THR A 41 -28.00 -1.73 39.43
C THR A 41 -27.90 -0.49 38.55
N LYS A 42 -28.69 0.56 38.85
CA LYS A 42 -28.68 1.82 38.07
C LYS A 42 -27.48 2.68 38.48
N TRP A 43 -26.46 2.75 37.62
CA TRP A 43 -25.29 3.62 37.81
C TRP A 43 -25.40 4.87 36.95
N LYS A 44 -24.92 6.00 37.46
CA LYS A 44 -24.65 7.19 36.63
C LYS A 44 -23.20 7.11 36.16
N THR A 45 -23.00 6.92 34.87
CA THR A 45 -21.68 6.95 34.25
C THR A 45 -21.31 8.38 33.87
N ALA A 46 -20.03 8.72 33.99
CA ALA A 46 -19.46 9.96 33.49
C ALA A 46 -18.18 9.62 32.73
N THR A 47 -18.07 10.06 31.49
CA THR A 47 -16.86 9.87 30.67
C THR A 47 -15.81 10.89 31.09
N VAL A 48 -14.65 10.42 31.54
CA VAL A 48 -13.52 11.28 31.88
C VAL A 48 -12.43 11.09 30.82
N ILE A 49 -12.23 12.10 29.98
CA ILE A 49 -11.11 12.15 29.05
C ILE A 49 -9.99 12.93 29.71
N VAL A 50 -8.85 12.28 29.97
CA VAL A 50 -7.68 12.97 30.51
C VAL A 50 -7.07 13.85 29.40
N PRO A 51 -6.99 15.18 29.58
CA PRO A 51 -6.45 16.07 28.56
C PRO A 51 -4.93 15.94 28.49
N THR A 52 -4.46 14.97 27.69
CA THR A 52 -3.04 14.79 27.37
C THR A 52 -2.78 15.34 25.97
N LYS A 53 -1.70 16.12 25.83
CA LYS A 53 -1.18 16.56 24.51
C LYS A 53 -0.13 15.57 24.05
N CYS A 54 -0.17 15.24 22.76
CA CYS A 54 0.74 14.27 22.16
C CYS A 54 1.30 14.84 20.85
N GLU A 55 2.54 14.45 20.55
CA GLU A 55 3.18 14.76 19.27
C GLU A 55 3.44 13.42 18.58
N ILE A 56 2.88 13.27 17.38
CA ILE A 56 2.88 12.03 16.63
C ILE A 56 3.47 12.29 15.26
N TYR A 57 4.46 11.48 14.88
CA TYR A 57 5.12 11.54 13.59
C TYR A 57 5.14 10.14 12.98
N ALA A 58 4.97 10.05 11.66
CA ALA A 58 5.09 8.81 10.91
C ALA A 58 6.29 8.89 9.96
N SER A 59 7.11 7.85 9.93
CA SER A 59 8.14 7.71 8.89
C SER A 59 7.52 7.34 7.55
N GLU A 60 8.26 7.53 6.47
CA GLU A 60 7.90 6.92 5.18
C GLU A 60 7.85 5.39 5.29
N ALA A 61 6.91 4.78 4.57
CA ALA A 61 6.79 3.33 4.49
C ALA A 61 7.88 2.74 3.58
N LYS A 62 8.54 1.68 4.04
CA LYS A 62 9.62 1.00 3.32
C LYS A 62 9.43 -0.51 3.33
N GLY A 63 9.45 -1.12 2.16
CA GLY A 63 9.34 -2.57 2.00
C GLY A 63 8.76 -2.91 0.64
N CYS A 64 7.93 -3.94 0.58
CA CYS A 64 7.35 -4.42 -0.67
C CYS A 64 5.84 -4.22 -0.76
N TYR A 65 5.34 -4.12 -1.98
CA TYR A 65 3.93 -4.24 -2.31
C TYR A 65 3.65 -5.63 -2.93
N ASN A 66 2.41 -6.11 -2.85
CA ASN A 66 1.99 -7.45 -3.27
C ASN A 66 2.83 -8.59 -2.64
N CYS A 67 3.22 -8.45 -1.37
CA CYS A 67 4.03 -9.44 -0.66
C CYS A 67 3.48 -9.73 0.73
N LEU A 68 3.82 -10.90 1.28
CA LEU A 68 3.41 -11.31 2.63
C LEU A 68 4.09 -10.48 3.72
N GLN A 69 5.33 -10.09 3.49
CA GLN A 69 6.16 -9.35 4.46
C GLN A 69 5.72 -7.88 4.62
N GLY A 70 5.01 -7.34 3.63
CA GLY A 70 4.53 -5.97 3.58
C GLY A 70 5.64 -4.91 3.57
N ALA A 71 5.23 -3.69 3.92
CA ALA A 71 6.12 -2.57 4.16
C ALA A 71 6.07 -2.14 5.63
N LYS A 72 7.21 -1.72 6.17
CA LYS A 72 7.33 -1.26 7.56
C LYS A 72 7.34 0.26 7.60
N LEU A 73 6.67 0.81 8.59
CA LEU A 73 6.81 2.22 8.98
C LEU A 73 6.90 2.33 10.49
N VAL A 74 7.47 3.44 10.95
CA VAL A 74 7.67 3.72 12.36
C VAL A 74 6.86 4.94 12.74
N PHE A 75 5.96 4.78 13.70
CA PHE A 75 5.36 5.90 14.40
C PHE A 75 6.23 6.29 15.58
N THR A 76 6.50 7.58 15.71
CA THR A 76 7.15 8.15 16.90
C THR A 76 6.12 8.98 17.64
N CYS A 77 5.82 8.62 18.89
CA CYS A 77 4.89 9.36 19.73
C CYS A 77 5.52 9.84 21.04
N THR A 78 5.26 11.11 21.37
CA THR A 78 5.65 11.74 22.65
C THR A 78 4.44 12.32 23.35
N SER A 79 4.31 12.14 24.66
CA SER A 79 3.21 12.66 25.48
C SER A 79 3.65 12.87 26.93
N LYS A 80 2.96 13.70 27.71
CA LYS A 80 3.34 13.96 29.11
C LYS A 80 3.17 12.74 30.03
N ILE A 81 2.22 11.86 29.73
CA ILE A 81 1.83 10.71 30.53
C ILE A 81 1.79 9.53 29.58
N ARG A 82 2.28 8.35 30.02
CA ARG A 82 2.19 7.14 29.20
C ARG A 82 0.74 6.87 28.80
N THR A 83 0.51 6.74 27.51
CA THR A 83 -0.81 6.54 26.94
C THR A 83 -0.70 5.73 25.66
N ILE A 84 -1.81 5.14 25.25
CA ILE A 84 -1.95 4.34 24.04
C ILE A 84 -2.96 5.07 23.17
N THR A 85 -2.63 5.29 21.90
CA THR A 85 -3.53 5.97 20.96
C THR A 85 -3.72 5.13 19.71
N GLU A 86 -4.92 5.22 19.16
CA GLU A 86 -5.29 4.59 17.90
C GLU A 86 -5.00 5.55 16.75
N VAL A 87 -4.39 5.05 15.69
CA VAL A 87 -4.22 5.70 14.40
C VAL A 87 -5.16 5.01 13.43
N ALA A 88 -6.26 5.68 13.08
CA ALA A 88 -7.24 5.18 12.15
C ALA A 88 -6.93 5.71 10.74
N CYS A 89 -6.57 4.82 9.82
CA CYS A 89 -6.38 5.11 8.40
C CYS A 89 -7.58 4.61 7.60
N THR A 90 -7.67 4.96 6.32
CA THR A 90 -8.78 4.55 5.44
C THR A 90 -9.07 3.05 5.46
N ASP A 91 -8.03 2.22 5.48
CA ASP A 91 -8.17 0.77 5.35
C ASP A 91 -7.76 -0.02 6.61
N HIS A 92 -7.04 0.61 7.54
CA HIS A 92 -6.37 -0.08 8.65
C HIS A 92 -6.32 0.78 9.90
N HIS A 93 -6.29 0.13 11.07
CA HIS A 93 -6.19 0.77 12.37
C HIS A 93 -4.92 0.26 13.06
N TYR A 94 -4.17 1.18 13.68
CA TYR A 94 -2.93 0.85 14.37
C TYR A 94 -2.96 1.39 15.80
N THR A 95 -2.42 0.62 16.74
CA THR A 95 -2.18 1.10 18.10
C THR A 95 -0.73 1.51 18.26
N ILE A 96 -0.51 2.72 18.78
CA ILE A 96 0.84 3.24 19.07
C ILE A 96 0.98 3.65 20.53
N ASP A 97 2.17 3.44 21.07
CA ASP A 97 2.53 3.79 22.44
C ASP A 97 3.12 5.20 22.48
N CYS A 98 2.67 5.98 23.45
CA CYS A 98 3.13 7.35 23.68
C CYS A 98 3.70 7.48 25.08
N GLY A 99 4.76 8.27 25.25
CA GLY A 99 5.32 8.50 26.58
C GLY A 99 6.14 9.77 26.72
N PRO A 100 6.65 10.05 27.94
CA PRO A 100 7.44 11.26 28.24
C PRO A 100 8.73 11.38 27.43
N LYS A 101 9.21 10.25 26.91
CA LYS A 101 10.28 10.17 25.93
C LYS A 101 9.69 9.67 24.62
N PRO A 102 10.25 10.04 23.46
CA PRO A 102 9.80 9.54 22.17
C PRO A 102 9.80 7.99 22.17
N ILE A 103 8.65 7.40 21.89
CA ILE A 103 8.49 5.95 21.74
C ILE A 103 8.28 5.64 20.27
N ASN A 104 8.97 4.61 19.77
CA ASN A 104 8.85 4.14 18.41
C ASN A 104 8.00 2.88 18.36
N THR A 105 6.88 2.93 17.63
CA THR A 105 6.04 1.76 17.33
C THR A 105 6.22 1.42 15.86
N THR A 106 6.74 0.22 15.58
CA THR A 106 6.88 -0.28 14.20
C THR A 106 5.60 -1.01 13.82
N VAL A 107 5.00 -0.63 12.69
CA VAL A 107 3.84 -1.33 12.12
C VAL A 107 4.16 -1.83 10.72
N VAL A 108 3.46 -2.88 10.32
CA VAL A 108 3.52 -3.44 8.97
C VAL A 108 2.25 -3.03 8.23
N ILE A 109 2.40 -2.58 7.00
CA ILE A 109 1.32 -2.23 6.10
C ILE A 109 1.37 -3.13 4.88
N ASN A 110 0.21 -3.49 4.35
CA ASN A 110 0.09 -4.26 3.13
C ASN A 110 -0.52 -3.38 2.03
N SER A 111 0.23 -3.22 0.94
CA SER A 111 -0.16 -2.42 -0.22
C SER A 111 -0.21 -3.30 -1.46
N LYS A 112 -1.16 -3.00 -2.35
CA LYS A 112 -1.23 -3.60 -3.68
C LYS A 112 -0.52 -2.80 -4.77
N THR A 113 -0.11 -1.58 -4.44
CA THR A 113 0.50 -0.63 -5.38
C THR A 113 1.89 -0.20 -4.91
N ALA A 114 2.73 0.19 -5.86
CA ALA A 114 4.07 0.67 -5.58
C ALA A 114 4.06 2.04 -4.88
N ASN A 115 3.13 2.92 -5.26
CA ASN A 115 2.93 4.19 -4.59
C ASN A 115 1.89 4.02 -3.49
N TYR A 116 2.34 3.94 -2.25
CA TYR A 116 1.47 3.88 -1.09
C TYR A 116 1.22 5.28 -0.55
N ALA A 117 -0.06 5.62 -0.37
CA ALA A 117 -0.49 6.85 0.27
C ALA A 117 -1.77 6.59 1.08
N ALA A 118 -1.76 6.95 2.36
CA ALA A 118 -2.92 6.82 3.24
C ALA A 118 -3.11 8.07 4.08
N HIS A 119 -4.38 8.50 4.20
CA HIS A 119 -4.79 9.52 5.15
C HIS A 119 -5.23 8.85 6.44
N CYS A 120 -4.68 9.32 7.55
CA CYS A 120 -4.96 8.78 8.87
C CYS A 120 -5.33 9.90 9.83
N SER A 121 -6.14 9.57 10.82
CA SER A 121 -6.49 10.45 11.92
C SER A 121 -6.22 9.72 13.23
N THR A 122 -5.72 10.45 14.22
CA THR A 122 -5.52 9.94 15.58
C THR A 122 -6.01 10.95 16.59
N GLN A 123 -6.60 10.45 17.68
CA GLN A 123 -7.09 11.30 18.76
C GLN A 123 -6.31 11.00 20.04
N CYS A 124 -5.48 11.95 20.45
CA CYS A 124 -4.78 11.87 21.73
C CYS A 124 -5.39 12.88 22.71
N GLY A 125 -6.11 12.36 23.71
CA GLY A 125 -6.90 13.18 24.64
C GLY A 125 -7.95 14.02 23.90
N LEU A 126 -7.79 15.34 23.93
CA LEU A 126 -8.69 16.29 23.24
C LEU A 126 -8.16 16.77 21.89
N GLN A 127 -6.93 16.40 21.51
CA GLN A 127 -6.33 16.81 20.25
C GLN A 127 -6.53 15.73 19.18
N LYS A 128 -7.01 16.16 18.01
CA LYS A 128 -7.00 15.35 16.80
C LYS A 128 -5.79 15.72 15.95
N HIS A 129 -5.12 14.72 15.40
CA HIS A 129 -4.00 14.88 14.50
C HIS A 129 -4.31 14.15 13.20
N ASP A 130 -4.24 14.87 12.10
CA ASP A 130 -4.27 14.29 10.76
C ASP A 130 -2.84 13.97 10.33
N LEU A 131 -2.64 12.75 9.85
CA LEU A 131 -1.37 12.19 9.45
C LEU A 131 -1.48 11.72 8.01
N GLN A 132 -0.43 11.96 7.23
CA GLN A 132 -0.32 11.40 5.89
C GLN A 132 0.86 10.44 5.88
N ILE A 133 0.57 9.19 5.55
CA ILE A 133 1.58 8.14 5.39
C ILE A 133 1.82 7.99 3.89
N SER A 134 3.08 8.01 3.48
CA SER A 134 3.45 7.77 2.10
C SER A 134 4.72 6.92 2.00
N GLY A 135 4.88 6.21 0.89
CA GLY A 135 6.10 5.47 0.61
C GLY A 135 6.14 4.92 -0.81
N LEU A 136 7.33 4.82 -1.37
CA LEU A 136 7.59 4.10 -2.62
C LEU A 136 8.07 2.69 -2.30
N LEU A 137 7.21 1.71 -2.58
CA LEU A 137 7.42 0.31 -2.26
C LEU A 137 8.02 -0.45 -3.44
N TYR A 138 8.89 -1.41 -3.14
CA TYR A 138 9.53 -2.24 -4.14
C TYR A 138 8.63 -3.39 -4.56
N TYR A 139 8.69 -3.75 -5.83
CA TYR A 139 7.97 -4.93 -6.32
C TYR A 139 8.64 -6.20 -5.80
N HIS A 140 7.83 -7.10 -5.25
CA HIS A 140 8.28 -8.45 -4.88
C HIS A 140 7.55 -9.47 -5.75
N SER A 141 8.29 -10.07 -6.69
CA SER A 141 7.74 -11.10 -7.56
C SER A 141 7.65 -12.43 -6.81
N ILE A 142 6.45 -12.83 -6.41
CA ILE A 142 6.19 -14.22 -6.02
C ILE A 142 6.08 -15.04 -7.32
N TRP A 143 7.20 -15.54 -7.83
CA TRP A 143 7.16 -16.52 -8.91
C TRP A 143 6.62 -17.83 -8.33
N LYS A 144 5.36 -18.17 -8.65
CA LYS A 144 4.84 -19.53 -8.49
C LYS A 144 5.08 -20.27 -9.80
N ASP A 145 5.87 -21.32 -9.76
CA ASP A 145 6.17 -22.20 -10.90
C ASP A 145 4.98 -23.07 -11.37
N ASP A 146 3.76 -22.94 -10.80
CA ASP A 146 2.63 -23.80 -11.19
C ASP A 146 1.35 -22.99 -11.44
N VAL A 147 1.06 -22.74 -12.71
CA VAL A 147 -0.19 -22.15 -13.22
C VAL A 147 -1.41 -23.05 -12.94
N GLU A 148 -1.20 -24.33 -12.62
CA GLU A 148 -2.26 -25.33 -12.53
C GLU A 148 -3.03 -25.36 -11.19
N ARG A 149 -2.56 -24.64 -10.15
CA ARG A 149 -3.17 -24.66 -8.79
C ARG A 149 -3.93 -23.40 -8.38
N ALA A 150 -4.20 -22.48 -9.32
CA ALA A 150 -4.87 -21.21 -9.03
C ALA A 150 -6.38 -21.31 -8.69
N SER A 151 -6.96 -22.52 -8.65
CA SER A 151 -8.39 -22.74 -8.35
C SER A 151 -8.63 -23.26 -6.93
N ILE A 152 -8.15 -22.54 -5.91
CA ILE A 152 -8.67 -22.70 -4.54
C ILE A 152 -9.05 -21.30 -4.05
N GLU A 153 -10.35 -21.03 -4.07
CA GLU A 153 -10.99 -19.72 -3.90
C GLU A 153 -10.92 -19.17 -2.46
N ASN A 154 -10.56 -19.99 -1.46
CA ASN A 154 -10.83 -19.67 -0.05
C ASN A 154 -9.60 -19.30 0.81
N ALA A 155 -8.42 -19.06 0.25
CA ALA A 155 -7.22 -18.77 1.06
C ALA A 155 -6.16 -17.83 0.41
N ASN A 156 -6.55 -16.94 -0.50
CA ASN A 156 -5.58 -16.06 -1.18
C ASN A 156 -5.54 -14.68 -0.53
N TYR A 157 -4.65 -14.53 0.45
CA TYR A 157 -4.26 -13.23 1.01
C TYR A 157 -3.42 -12.39 0.03
N VAL A 158 -2.83 -13.04 -0.98
CA VAL A 158 -2.01 -12.40 -2.01
C VAL A 158 -2.58 -12.76 -3.37
N ASP A 159 -2.80 -11.76 -4.22
CA ASP A 159 -3.21 -11.95 -5.61
C ASP A 159 -2.15 -12.79 -6.34
N LEU A 160 -2.55 -14.01 -6.72
CA LEU A 160 -1.72 -14.99 -7.43
C LEU A 160 -1.34 -14.54 -8.85
N ILE A 161 -2.10 -13.59 -9.41
CA ILE A 161 -1.84 -13.00 -10.71
C ILE A 161 -1.07 -11.70 -10.46
N ASN A 162 0.26 -11.81 -10.40
CA ASN A 162 1.16 -10.72 -10.06
C ASN A 162 1.52 -9.91 -11.32
N ILE A 163 0.72 -8.89 -11.62
CA ILE A 163 1.01 -7.95 -12.71
C ILE A 163 1.66 -6.72 -12.05
N PRO A 164 2.86 -6.29 -12.50
CA PRO A 164 3.49 -5.08 -11.98
C PRO A 164 2.53 -3.90 -12.16
N ASP A 165 2.57 -2.94 -11.22
CA ASP A 165 1.73 -1.74 -11.28
C ASP A 165 2.05 -0.93 -12.55
N LEU A 166 1.27 -1.23 -13.60
CA LEU A 166 1.34 -0.60 -14.91
C LEU A 166 0.46 0.64 -14.97
N SER A 167 -0.26 1.01 -13.90
CA SER A 167 -1.19 2.15 -13.92
C SER A 167 -0.49 3.44 -14.36
N ASN A 168 0.74 3.63 -13.86
CA ASN A 168 1.58 4.77 -14.21
C ASN A 168 2.02 4.75 -15.70
N ILE A 169 2.28 3.57 -16.26
CA ILE A 169 2.68 3.42 -17.68
C ILE A 169 1.47 3.54 -18.60
N ALA A 170 0.36 2.92 -18.22
CA ALA A 170 -0.91 2.99 -18.94
C ALA A 170 -1.41 4.43 -19.02
N GLN A 171 -1.29 5.20 -17.94
CA GLN A 171 -1.68 6.61 -17.95
C GLN A 171 -0.91 7.41 -19.01
N VAL A 172 0.41 7.22 -19.12
CA VAL A 172 1.21 7.89 -20.16
C VAL A 172 0.81 7.42 -21.57
N MET A 173 0.59 6.11 -21.76
CA MET A 173 0.19 5.55 -23.05
C MET A 173 -1.19 6.06 -23.51
N PHE A 174 -2.17 6.09 -22.60
CA PHE A 174 -3.53 6.58 -22.88
C PHE A 174 -3.63 8.11 -22.89
N HIS A 175 -2.71 8.84 -22.27
CA HIS A 175 -2.73 10.30 -22.33
C HIS A 175 -2.28 10.83 -23.70
N TYR A 176 -1.30 10.18 -24.34
CA TYR A 176 -0.70 10.66 -25.60
C TYR A 176 -1.17 9.92 -26.86
N TRP A 177 -2.17 9.04 -26.79
CA TRP A 177 -2.62 8.22 -27.93
C TRP A 177 -3.04 9.04 -29.16
N THR A 178 -3.69 10.18 -28.98
CA THR A 178 -4.08 11.09 -30.09
C THR A 178 -2.87 11.67 -30.80
N THR A 179 -1.84 12.07 -30.05
CA THR A 179 -0.60 12.62 -30.64
C THR A 179 0.14 11.57 -31.47
N SER A 180 0.18 10.32 -31.01
CA SER A 180 0.75 9.20 -31.76
C SER A 180 0.00 8.94 -33.08
N LEU A 181 -1.34 8.96 -33.05
CA LEU A 181 -2.17 8.80 -34.24
C LEU A 181 -1.92 9.93 -35.26
N THR A 182 -1.81 11.17 -34.79
CA THR A 182 -1.53 12.32 -35.67
C THR A 182 -0.16 12.23 -36.33
N ALA A 183 0.87 11.81 -35.58
CA ALA A 183 2.20 11.62 -36.13
C ALA A 183 2.23 10.53 -37.22
N ALA A 184 1.56 9.40 -36.97
CA ALA A 184 1.44 8.32 -37.96
C ALA A 184 0.74 8.78 -39.25
N ALA A 185 -0.34 9.56 -39.12
CA ALA A 185 -1.06 10.10 -40.26
C ALA A 185 -0.20 11.07 -41.09
N VAL A 186 0.57 11.95 -40.45
CA VAL A 186 1.47 12.91 -41.13
C VAL A 186 2.57 12.16 -41.90
N VAL A 187 3.16 11.12 -41.30
CA VAL A 187 4.16 10.30 -41.99
C VAL A 187 3.54 9.58 -43.18
N ALA A 188 2.37 8.97 -43.04
CA ALA A 188 1.67 8.31 -44.14
C ALA A 188 1.36 9.27 -45.31
N LEU A 189 0.89 10.49 -44.99
CA LEU A 189 0.58 11.52 -46.00
C LEU A 189 1.83 12.01 -46.72
N SER A 190 2.96 12.19 -46.01
CA SER A 190 4.21 12.63 -46.64
C SER A 190 4.81 11.56 -47.55
N VAL A 191 4.73 10.28 -47.18
CA VAL A 191 5.10 9.14 -48.04
C VAL A 191 4.18 9.04 -49.26
N ALA A 192 2.87 9.18 -49.09
CA ALA A 192 1.93 9.16 -50.21
C ALA A 192 2.18 10.33 -51.19
N ALA A 193 2.45 11.53 -50.68
CA ALA A 193 2.76 12.69 -51.51
C ALA A 193 4.06 12.49 -52.30
N THR A 194 5.11 11.93 -51.68
CA THR A 194 6.37 11.65 -52.39
C THR A 194 6.21 10.58 -53.48
N LEU A 195 5.38 9.56 -53.27
CA LEU A 195 5.09 8.54 -54.28
C LEU A 195 4.22 9.06 -55.45
N ILE A 196 3.29 9.97 -55.18
CA ILE A 196 2.39 10.54 -56.21
C ILE A 196 3.10 11.63 -57.03
N PHE A 197 3.80 12.55 -56.36
CA PHE A 197 4.43 13.71 -57.00
C PHE A 197 5.87 13.45 -57.49
N GLY A 198 6.56 12.45 -56.93
CA GLY A 198 7.89 12.02 -57.37
C GLY A 198 7.96 11.71 -58.87
N PRO A 199 7.15 10.77 -59.41
CA PRO A 199 7.20 10.42 -60.85
C PRO A 199 6.76 11.58 -61.77
N ALA A 200 5.91 12.50 -61.29
CA ALA A 200 5.50 13.68 -62.06
C ALA A 200 6.63 14.72 -62.18
N LEU A 201 7.48 14.86 -61.17
CA LEU A 201 8.67 15.73 -61.19
C LEU A 201 9.80 15.13 -62.01
N PHE A 202 10.06 13.81 -61.90
CA PHE A 202 11.05 13.12 -62.74
C PHE A 202 10.70 13.18 -64.24
N ARG A 203 9.42 13.11 -64.60
CA ARG A 203 8.97 13.22 -65.99
C ARG A 203 9.05 14.66 -66.56
N LYS A 204 9.13 15.69 -65.70
CA LYS A 204 9.35 17.09 -66.12
C LYS A 204 10.83 17.49 -66.20
N CYS A 205 11.73 16.74 -65.57
CA CYS A 205 13.18 17.03 -65.58
C CYS A 205 14.00 16.19 -66.58
N LEU A 206 13.40 15.21 -67.27
CA LEU A 206 13.98 14.62 -68.49
C LEU A 206 13.29 15.23 -69.73
N PRO A 207 13.80 16.34 -70.30
CA PRO A 207 13.56 16.60 -71.71
C PRO A 207 14.35 15.54 -72.52
N PHE A 208 13.76 15.12 -73.63
CA PHE A 208 14.43 14.32 -74.67
C PHE A 208 15.79 14.92 -75.07
#